data_AF-A0A2G2JYE3-F1
#
_entry.id   AF-A0A2G2JYE3-F1
#
_cell.length_a   1.000
_cell.length_b   1.000
_cell.length_c   1.000
_cell.angle_alpha   90.00
_cell.angle_beta   90.00
_cell.angle_gamma   90.00
#
_symmetry.space_group_name_H-M   'P 1'
#
loop_
_entity.id
_entity.type
_entity.pdbx_description
1 polymer ?
#
loop_
_entity_poly.entity_id
_entity_poly.type
_entity_poly.pdbx_seq_one_letter_code
_entity_poly.pdbx_strand_id
1 'polypeptide(L)' 'MFEFVGEAEPLVNIIFLAVTGYIALHGIRFRNEEGESDFVRLLFGSIAAVFFFMVLFQDVLEIVHF' A
#
# COMPACT_ATOMS: atom_id res chain seq x y z
N MET A 1 -7.32 -2.16 10.73
CA MET A 1 -8.03 -1.09 9.96
C MET A 1 -9.43 -1.51 9.52
N PHE A 2 -9.68 -2.81 9.28
CA PHE A 2 -10.94 -3.30 8.69
C PHE A 2 -11.79 -4.10 9.69
N GLU A 3 -11.90 -3.64 10.95
CA GLU A 3 -12.65 -4.32 12.03
C GLU A 3 -14.13 -4.60 11.70
N PHE A 4 -14.70 -3.89 10.72
CA PHE A 4 -16.07 -4.11 10.25
C PHE A 4 -16.25 -5.40 9.43
N VAL A 5 -15.17 -6.10 9.08
CA VAL A 5 -15.17 -7.28 8.21
C VAL A 5 -15.21 -8.61 9.00
N GLY A 6 -15.04 -8.57 10.33
CA GLY A 6 -15.15 -9.75 11.20
C GLY A 6 -14.16 -10.86 10.80
N GLU A 7 -14.62 -12.10 10.64
CA GLU A 7 -13.75 -13.26 10.33
C GLU A 7 -12.97 -13.15 9.01
N ALA A 8 -13.42 -12.31 8.06
CA ALA A 8 -12.74 -12.11 6.79
C ALA A 8 -11.67 -11.00 6.83
N GLU A 9 -11.49 -10.34 7.98
CA GLU A 9 -10.47 -9.30 8.19
C GLU A 9 -9.07 -9.69 7.72
N PRO A 10 -8.49 -10.86 8.09
CA PRO A 10 -7.13 -11.21 7.65
C PRO A 10 -7.03 -11.38 6.12
N LEU A 11 -8.08 -11.91 5.47
CA LEU A 11 -8.10 -12.02 4.01
C LEU A 11 -8.17 -10.64 3.35
N VAL A 12 -9.01 -9.74 3.87
CA VAL A 12 -9.13 -8.37 3.36
C VAL A 12 -7.83 -7.60 3.59
N ASN A 13 -7.18 -7.75 4.73
CA ASN A 13 -5.88 -7.14 5.02
C ASN A 13 -4.83 -7.58 4.00
N ILE A 14 -4.75 -8.88 3.68
CA ILE A 14 -3.82 -9.40 2.68
C ILE A 14 -4.14 -8.87 1.28
N ILE A 15 -5.40 -8.86 0.87
CA ILE A 15 -5.80 -8.34 -0.45
C ILE A 15 -5.50 -6.84 -0.55
N PHE A 16 -5.84 -6.08 0.48
CA PHE A 16 -5.57 -4.65 0.56
C PHE A 16 -4.07 -4.38 0.49
N LEU A 17 -3.27 -5.13 1.25
CA LEU A 17 -1.82 -5.04 1.25
C LEU A 17 -1.26 -5.34 -0.15
N ALA A 18 -1.71 -6.42 -0.80
CA ALA A 18 -1.26 -6.79 -2.13
C ALA A 18 -1.57 -5.72 -3.19
N VAL A 19 -2.80 -5.19 -3.18
CA VAL A 19 -3.24 -4.12 -4.11
C VAL A 19 -2.47 -2.83 -3.84
N THR A 20 -2.31 -2.44 -2.58
CA THR A 20 -1.61 -1.21 -2.20
C THR A 20 -0.12 -1.29 -2.57
N GLY A 21 0.51 -2.45 -2.34
CA GLY A 21 1.89 -2.69 -2.74
C GLY A 21 2.09 -2.63 -4.25
N TYR A 22 1.13 -3.17 -5.02
CA TYR A 22 1.15 -3.06 -6.48
C TYR A 22 1.04 -1.60 -6.96
N ILE A 23 0.12 -0.82 -6.38
CA ILE A 23 -0.06 0.60 -6.71
C ILE A 23 1.20 1.40 -6.35
N ALA A 24 1.80 1.15 -5.18
CA ALA A 24 3.03 1.79 -4.75
C ALA A 24 4.19 1.50 -5.73
N LEU A 25 4.41 0.21 -6.04
CA LEU A 25 5.42 -0.21 -7.02
C LEU A 25 5.20 0.43 -8.39
N HIS A 26 3.95 0.41 -8.89
CA HIS A 26 3.63 0.95 -10.19
C HIS A 26 3.82 2.48 -10.22
N GLY A 27 3.32 3.20 -9.21
CA GLY A 27 3.43 4.66 -9.12
C GLY A 27 4.87 5.15 -8.98
N ILE A 28 5.69 4.47 -8.18
CA ILE A 28 7.10 4.84 -7.97
C ILE A 28 7.97 4.49 -9.19
N ARG A 29 7.71 3.35 -9.84
CA ARG A 29 8.49 2.90 -10.99
C ARG A 29 8.02 3.48 -12.32
N PHE A 30 6.88 4.17 -12.35
CA PHE A 30 6.35 4.76 -13.56
C PHE A 30 7.35 5.76 -14.16
N ARG A 31 7.54 5.66 -15.46
CA ARG A 31 8.34 6.57 -16.27
C ARG A 31 7.54 6.92 -17.51
N ASN A 32 7.54 8.19 -17.89
CA ASN A 32 6.91 8.63 -19.12
C ASN A 32 7.75 8.21 -20.35
N GLU A 33 7.29 8.55 -21.55
CA GLU A 33 7.96 8.18 -22.82
C GLU A 33 9.37 8.77 -22.94
N GLU A 34 9.66 9.86 -22.23
CA GLU A 34 10.95 10.54 -22.17
C GLU A 34 11.86 9.98 -21.05
N GLY A 35 11.38 9.01 -20.26
CA GLY A 35 12.10 8.40 -19.14
C GLY A 35 12.08 9.24 -17.85
N GLU A 36 11.32 10.32 -17.81
CA GLU A 36 11.14 11.17 -16.65
C GLU A 36 10.09 10.63 -15.69
N SER A 37 10.23 11.00 -14.42
CA SER A 37 9.27 10.66 -13.38
C SER A 37 8.09 11.65 -13.42
N ASP A 38 6.88 11.14 -13.49
CA ASP A 38 5.68 11.94 -13.25
C ASP A 38 5.58 12.24 -11.74
N PHE A 39 5.65 13.53 -11.37
CA PHE A 39 5.64 13.96 -9.97
C PHE A 39 4.38 13.52 -9.22
N VAL A 40 3.21 13.57 -9.85
CA VAL A 40 1.94 13.21 -9.22
C VAL A 40 1.91 11.71 -8.95
N ARG A 41 2.29 10.88 -9.94
CA ARG A 41 2.35 9.42 -9.74
C ARG A 41 3.38 9.01 -8.72
N LEU A 42 4.54 9.68 -8.69
CA LEU A 42 5.56 9.43 -7.68
C LEU A 42 5.06 9.79 -6.27
N LEU A 43 4.37 10.92 -6.13
CA LEU A 43 3.78 11.35 -4.87
C LEU A 43 2.73 10.35 -4.39
N PHE A 44 1.76 9.99 -5.24
CA PHE A 44 0.72 9.01 -4.90
C PHE A 44 1.31 7.62 -4.62
N GLY A 45 2.31 7.19 -5.39
CA GLY A 45 3.02 5.93 -5.17
C GLY A 45 3.77 5.91 -3.83
N SER A 46 4.37 7.03 -3.45
CA SER A 46 5.05 7.19 -2.15
C SER A 46 4.07 7.18 -0.98
N ILE A 47 2.92 7.84 -1.13
CA ILE A 47 1.84 7.80 -0.13
C ILE A 47 1.30 6.37 0.02
N ALA A 48 1.05 5.68 -1.10
CA ALA A 48 0.63 4.28 -1.09
C ALA A 48 1.66 3.38 -0.40
N ALA A 49 2.96 3.63 -0.58
CA ALA A 49 4.01 2.89 0.11
C ALA A 49 3.94 3.08 1.63
N VAL A 50 3.69 4.31 2.12
CA VAL A 50 3.52 4.57 3.56
C VAL A 50 2.34 3.79 4.14
N PHE A 51 1.19 3.80 3.46
CA PHE A 51 0.01 3.02 3.89
C PHE A 51 0.26 1.51 3.83
N PHE A 52 0.98 1.03 2.81
CA PHE A 52 1.40 -0.37 2.73
C PHE A 52 2.18 -0.79 3.98
N PHE A 53 3.19 -0.01 4.38
CA PHE A 53 3.97 -0.33 5.58
C PHE A 53 3.15 -0.22 6.86
N MET A 54 2.25 0.76 6.96
CA MET A 54 1.35 0.88 8.09
C MET A 54 0.50 -0.39 8.26
N VAL A 55 -0.18 -0.83 7.21
CA VAL A 55 -1.02 -2.04 7.23
C VAL A 55 -0.18 -3.30 7.43
N LEU A 56 1.00 -3.39 6.81
CA LEU A 56 1.90 -4.52 7.00
C LEU A 56 2.29 -4.68 8.48
N PHE A 57 2.69 -3.60 9.15
CA PHE A 57 3.20 -3.67 10.51
C PHE A 57 2.10 -3.76 11.57
N GLN A 58 0.95 -3.12 11.34
CA GLN A 58 -0.17 -3.12 12.30
C GLN A 58 -1.09 -4.32 12.10
N ASP A 59 -1.55 -4.55 10.87
CA ASP A 59 -2.69 -5.44 10.59
C ASP A 59 -2.28 -6.84 10.12
N VAL A 60 -1.04 -7.02 9.64
CA VAL A 60 -0.55 -8.31 9.13
C VAL A 60 0.50 -8.93 10.05
N LEU A 61 1.47 -8.13 10.49
CA LEU A 61 2.54 -8.60 11.37
C LEU A 61 2.25 -8.37 12.85
N GLU A 62 1.29 -7.50 13.20
CA GLU A 62 0.92 -7.18 14.58
C GLU A 62 2.13 -6.79 15.47
N ILE A 63 3.15 -6.15 14.87
CA ILE A 63 4.39 -5.78 15.58
C ILE A 63 4.22 -4.44 16.31
N VAL A 64 3.28 -3.63 15.84
CA VAL A 64 3.07 -2.27 16.32
C VAL A 64 1.60 -2.07 16.63
N HIS A 65 1.29 -1.80 17.90
CA HIS A 65 -0.03 -1.42 18.38
C HIS A 65 0.07 -0.02 18.99
N PHE A 66 -0.71 0.93 18.47
CA PHE A 66 -0.81 2.30 18.99
C PHE A 66 -2.21 2.57 19.50
#